data_AF-A0A4P6D9B4-F1
#
_entry.id   AF-A0A4P6D9B4-F1
#
_cell.length_a   1.000
_cell.length_b   1.000
_cell.length_c   1.000
_cell.angle_alpha   90.00
_cell.angle_beta   90.00
_cell.angle_gamma   90.00
#
_symmetry.space_group_name_H-M   'P 1'
#
loop_
_entity.id
_entity.type
_entity.pdbx_description
1 polymer ?
#
loop_
_entity_poly.entity_id
_entity_poly.type
_entity_poly.pdbx_seq_one_letter_code
_entity_poly.pdbx_strand_id
1 'polypeptide(L)'
;TNQAPITVRHGGAYQELYEELEADPILGLPSDFMTPKYNFDKPFKVCIGDREAWRRGPPVMGDSMWYTDGSKMEEGVGAGVYGVKPKCCFSVSLGKLATVFQAELAAIRFCTTEIKGRGIINSKVVIFSDSQAALRAISSYQVNSRLVWDCLGALKEISDQNKVFLVWVPGHSGYIGNEVADLLAREGSAGHFVGPEPCFGVSKCVKTAAINLWVQSRSQKWWLATTGQRQAKEFIRGYSPRLTAELILQGRAAIQDNC
;
A
#
# COMPACT_ATOMS: atom_id res chain seq x y z
N THR A 1 -16.15 -26.19 -20.30
CA THR A 1 -15.83 -27.23 -19.30
C THR A 1 -16.30 -26.75 -17.95
N ASN A 2 -17.39 -27.33 -17.47
CA ASN A 2 -18.07 -26.98 -16.21
C ASN A 2 -17.13 -27.22 -15.02
N GLN A 3 -16.71 -26.17 -14.32
CA GLN A 3 -16.19 -26.32 -12.97
C GLN A 3 -17.39 -26.38 -12.02
N ALA A 4 -17.57 -27.54 -11.39
CA ALA A 4 -18.55 -27.74 -10.34
C ALA A 4 -18.23 -26.79 -9.16
N PRO A 5 -19.25 -26.24 -8.47
CA PRO A 5 -19.02 -25.45 -7.27
C PRO A 5 -18.45 -26.35 -6.18
N ILE A 6 -17.34 -25.92 -5.58
CA ILE A 6 -16.72 -26.60 -4.44
C ILE A 6 -17.69 -26.49 -3.27
N THR A 7 -18.52 -27.52 -3.06
CA THR A 7 -19.39 -27.60 -1.88
C THR A 7 -18.57 -28.16 -0.73
N VAL A 8 -17.85 -27.28 -0.04
CA VAL A 8 -17.21 -27.66 1.22
C VAL A 8 -18.29 -27.65 2.30
N ARG A 9 -18.80 -28.83 2.66
CA ARG A 9 -19.69 -28.98 3.82
C ARG A 9 -18.86 -28.91 5.10
N HIS A 10 -18.63 -27.71 5.59
CA HIS A 10 -18.16 -27.52 6.95
C HIS A 10 -19.35 -27.60 7.92
N GLY A 11 -19.16 -28.21 9.10
CA GLY A 11 -20.23 -28.32 10.11
C GLY A 11 -20.78 -26.94 10.51
N GLY A 12 -22.02 -26.87 11.01
CA GLY A 12 -22.82 -25.63 11.10
C GLY A 12 -22.10 -24.38 11.65
N ALA A 13 -21.26 -24.51 12.68
CA ALA A 13 -20.53 -23.38 13.23
C ALA A 13 -19.44 -22.81 12.29
N TYR A 14 -18.80 -23.66 11.48
CA TYR A 14 -17.84 -23.23 10.45
C TYR A 14 -18.56 -22.60 9.25
N GLN A 15 -19.74 -23.10 8.89
CA GLN A 15 -20.55 -22.53 7.83
C GLN A 15 -20.99 -21.09 8.17
N GLU A 16 -21.47 -20.85 9.40
CA GLU A 16 -21.81 -19.50 9.89
C GLU A 16 -20.61 -18.56 9.89
N LEU A 17 -19.42 -19.06 10.26
CA LEU A 17 -18.17 -18.30 10.21
C LEU A 17 -17.84 -17.86 8.77
N TYR A 18 -17.96 -18.78 7.81
CA TYR A 18 -17.74 -18.49 6.40
C TYR A 18 -18.74 -17.47 5.87
N GLU A 19 -20.02 -17.61 6.18
CA GLU A 19 -21.08 -16.69 5.74
C GLU A 19 -20.87 -15.27 6.31
N GLU A 20 -20.47 -15.14 7.58
CA GLU A 20 -20.16 -13.84 8.17
C GLU A 20 -18.90 -13.19 7.56
N LEU A 21 -17.87 -13.98 7.23
CA LEU A 21 -16.65 -13.48 6.57
C LEU A 21 -16.91 -13.11 5.10
N GLU A 22 -17.75 -13.86 4.40
CA GLU A 22 -18.17 -13.53 3.03
C GLU A 22 -19.06 -12.28 2.97
N ALA A 23 -19.83 -12.02 4.03
CA ALA A 23 -20.60 -10.79 4.17
C ALA A 23 -19.74 -9.54 4.43
N ASP A 24 -18.45 -9.70 4.77
CA ASP A 24 -17.56 -8.56 4.99
C ASP A 24 -17.30 -7.81 3.66
N PRO A 25 -17.64 -6.51 3.60
CA PRO A 25 -17.58 -5.74 2.36
C PRO A 25 -16.15 -5.54 1.84
N ILE A 26 -15.11 -5.71 2.67
CA ILE A 26 -13.70 -5.60 2.27
C ILE A 26 -13.17 -6.95 1.77
N LEU A 27 -13.59 -8.06 2.39
CA LEU A 27 -13.08 -9.38 2.04
C LEU A 27 -13.54 -9.85 0.67
N GLY A 28 -14.76 -9.48 0.25
CA GLY A 28 -15.29 -9.76 -1.09
C GLY A 28 -14.63 -8.95 -2.23
N LEU A 29 -13.88 -7.89 -1.92
CA LEU A 29 -13.26 -7.04 -2.95
C LEU A 29 -12.08 -7.73 -3.64
N PRO A 30 -11.76 -7.34 -4.90
CA PRO A 30 -10.59 -7.84 -5.61
C PRO A 30 -9.31 -7.68 -4.78
N SER A 31 -8.40 -8.63 -4.87
CA SER A 31 -7.12 -8.60 -4.13
C SER A 31 -6.00 -8.04 -5.00
N ASP A 32 -5.08 -7.27 -4.41
CA ASP A 32 -3.81 -6.93 -5.06
C ASP A 32 -2.84 -8.11 -5.10
N PHE A 33 -3.08 -9.13 -4.26
CA PHE A 33 -2.26 -10.32 -4.28
C PHE A 33 -2.41 -11.08 -5.60
N MET A 34 -1.28 -11.47 -6.17
CA MET A 34 -1.19 -12.38 -7.29
C MET A 34 -0.25 -13.53 -6.98
N THR A 35 -0.42 -14.65 -7.69
CA THR A 35 0.54 -15.76 -7.64
C THR A 35 1.95 -15.23 -7.90
N PRO A 36 2.92 -15.50 -7.00
CA PRO A 36 4.28 -14.96 -7.14
C PRO A 36 4.89 -15.27 -8.50
N LYS A 37 5.43 -14.24 -9.16
CA LYS A 37 6.21 -14.34 -10.40
C LYS A 37 7.62 -13.84 -10.17
N TYR A 38 8.56 -14.38 -10.94
CA TYR A 38 9.94 -13.93 -10.92
C TYR A 38 10.23 -13.07 -12.15
N ASN A 39 10.74 -11.86 -11.94
CA ASN A 39 11.17 -10.96 -13.01
C ASN A 39 12.64 -10.56 -12.83
N PHE A 40 13.48 -11.09 -13.70
CA PHE A 40 14.92 -10.79 -13.75
C PHE A 40 15.26 -9.73 -14.82
N ASP A 41 14.36 -9.49 -15.77
CA ASP A 41 14.57 -8.54 -16.85
C ASP A 41 14.05 -7.15 -16.43
N LYS A 42 15.00 -6.27 -16.10
CA LYS A 42 14.74 -4.90 -15.65
C LYS A 42 15.57 -3.94 -16.48
N PRO A 43 15.04 -3.42 -17.60
CA PRO A 43 15.76 -2.51 -18.49
C PRO A 43 15.92 -1.07 -17.92
N PHE A 44 15.71 -0.90 -16.61
CA PHE A 44 15.86 0.36 -15.87
C PHE A 44 16.72 0.14 -14.63
N LYS A 45 17.27 1.23 -14.08
CA LYS A 45 18.11 1.17 -12.88
C LYS A 45 17.39 1.77 -11.68
N VAL A 46 17.43 1.08 -10.54
CA VAL A 46 16.94 1.60 -9.26
C VAL A 46 18.14 2.00 -8.41
N CYS A 47 18.16 3.26 -7.96
CA CYS A 47 19.24 3.85 -7.18
C CYS A 47 18.71 4.27 -5.81
N ILE A 48 18.94 3.44 -4.79
CA ILE A 48 18.61 3.77 -3.39
C ILE A 48 19.90 4.22 -2.73
N GLY A 49 20.04 5.53 -2.54
CA GLY A 49 21.18 6.15 -1.85
C GLY A 49 20.85 6.56 -0.42
N ASP A 50 21.79 7.26 0.20
CA ASP A 50 21.59 7.96 1.47
C ASP A 50 21.28 9.45 1.26
N ARG A 51 21.00 10.15 2.36
CA ARG A 51 20.75 11.60 2.32
C ARG A 51 22.00 12.39 1.92
N GLU A 52 23.19 11.83 2.12
CA GLU A 52 24.46 12.53 1.79
C GLU A 52 24.67 12.65 0.29
N ALA A 53 24.22 11.64 -0.48
CA ALA A 53 24.24 11.64 -1.93
C ALA A 53 23.53 12.86 -2.54
N TRP A 54 22.62 13.48 -1.80
CA TRP A 54 21.83 14.65 -2.22
C TRP A 54 22.39 16.01 -1.78
N ARG A 55 23.48 16.06 -0.99
CA ARG A 55 24.07 17.32 -0.48
C ARG A 55 24.42 18.32 -1.59
N ARG A 56 24.75 17.84 -2.79
CA ARG A 56 25.09 18.66 -3.96
C ARG A 56 23.98 18.74 -5.01
N GLY A 57 22.75 18.39 -4.63
CA GLY A 57 21.62 18.22 -5.54
C GLY A 57 21.41 16.77 -5.97
N PRO A 58 20.53 16.52 -6.96
CA PRO A 58 20.19 15.17 -7.38
C PRO A 58 21.41 14.38 -7.85
N PRO A 59 21.64 13.15 -7.36
CA PRO A 59 22.81 12.35 -7.73
C PRO A 59 22.78 11.87 -9.19
N VAL A 60 21.58 11.85 -9.79
CA VAL A 60 21.39 11.48 -11.20
C VAL A 60 20.60 12.59 -11.88
N MET A 61 21.22 13.23 -12.87
CA MET A 61 20.55 14.19 -13.75
C MET A 61 20.11 13.49 -15.04
N GLY A 62 18.95 13.88 -15.57
CA GLY A 62 18.41 13.40 -16.84
C GLY A 62 17.89 14.52 -17.72
N ASP A 63 17.65 14.20 -18.99
CA ASP A 63 16.99 15.10 -19.95
C ASP A 63 15.53 15.34 -19.54
N SER A 64 14.92 14.31 -18.95
CA SER A 64 13.58 14.35 -18.39
C SER A 64 13.58 13.92 -16.93
N MET A 65 13.08 14.78 -16.05
CA MET A 65 13.12 14.59 -14.60
C MET A 65 11.72 14.74 -14.00
N TRP A 66 11.33 13.75 -13.20
CA TRP A 66 10.00 13.61 -12.63
C TRP A 66 10.10 13.26 -11.15
N TYR A 67 9.20 13.78 -10.34
CA TYR A 67 9.04 13.48 -8.93
C TYR A 67 7.65 12.88 -8.72
N THR A 68 7.56 11.88 -7.87
CA THR A 68 6.33 11.15 -7.58
C THR A 68 6.20 10.92 -6.11
N ASP A 69 4.99 11.04 -5.58
CA ASP A 69 4.70 10.80 -4.17
C ASP A 69 3.28 10.24 -3.99
N GLY A 70 3.04 9.56 -2.89
CA GLY A 70 1.76 8.98 -2.49
C GLY A 70 1.36 9.38 -1.07
N SER A 71 0.15 9.89 -0.90
CA SER A 71 -0.36 10.36 0.39
C SER A 71 -1.62 9.60 0.80
N LYS A 72 -1.77 9.37 2.11
CA LYS A 72 -2.99 8.85 2.73
C LYS A 72 -3.38 9.76 3.88
N MET A 73 -4.59 10.31 3.78
CA MET A 73 -5.22 11.15 4.78
C MET A 73 -6.50 10.47 5.27
N GLU A 74 -7.26 11.14 6.15
CA GLU A 74 -8.52 10.60 6.65
C GLU A 74 -9.60 10.56 5.54
N GLU A 75 -9.55 11.54 4.64
CA GLU A 75 -10.50 11.75 3.56
C GLU A 75 -10.34 10.72 2.45
N GLY A 76 -9.10 10.29 2.18
CA GLY A 76 -8.78 9.42 1.07
C GLY A 76 -7.29 9.23 0.85
N VAL A 77 -6.96 8.68 -0.32
CA VAL A 77 -5.60 8.35 -0.75
C VAL A 77 -5.35 9.00 -2.10
N GLY A 78 -4.17 9.56 -2.29
CA GLY A 78 -3.82 10.28 -3.51
C GLY A 78 -2.41 10.01 -3.98
N ALA A 79 -2.20 10.18 -5.28
CA ALA A 79 -0.90 10.14 -5.94
C ALA A 79 -0.61 11.50 -6.57
N GLY A 80 0.63 11.96 -6.47
CA GLY A 80 1.12 13.22 -7.04
C GLY A 80 2.26 12.97 -8.01
N VAL A 81 2.26 13.68 -9.14
CA VAL A 81 3.34 13.61 -10.13
C VAL A 81 3.73 15.03 -10.55
N TYR A 82 5.03 15.32 -10.45
CA TYR A 82 5.61 16.58 -10.87
C TYR A 82 6.75 16.37 -11.87
N GLY A 83 6.55 16.79 -13.12
CA GLY A 83 7.58 16.87 -14.15
C GLY A 83 8.29 18.21 -14.12
N VAL A 84 9.62 18.21 -14.00
CA VAL A 84 10.45 19.42 -14.13
C VAL A 84 10.72 19.72 -15.61
N LYS A 85 11.02 18.67 -16.37
CA LYS A 85 11.32 18.73 -17.80
C LYS A 85 10.70 17.51 -18.49
N PRO A 86 9.62 17.65 -19.26
CA PRO A 86 8.79 18.85 -19.44
C PRO A 86 8.07 19.26 -18.15
N LYS A 87 7.69 20.54 -18.04
CA LYS A 87 6.92 21.04 -16.89
C LYS A 87 5.52 20.45 -16.92
N CYS A 88 5.18 19.70 -15.89
CA CYS A 88 3.89 19.03 -15.74
C CYS A 88 3.59 18.85 -14.24
N CYS A 89 2.32 18.94 -13.85
CA CYS A 89 1.89 18.63 -12.51
C CYS A 89 0.47 18.07 -12.57
N PHE A 90 0.22 16.95 -11.90
CA PHE A 90 -1.13 16.45 -11.70
C PHE A 90 -1.23 15.63 -10.42
N SER A 91 -2.44 15.60 -9.89
CA SER A 91 -2.84 14.84 -8.72
C SER A 91 -3.96 13.87 -9.10
N VAL A 92 -3.97 12.70 -8.47
CA VAL A 92 -4.96 11.65 -8.75
C VAL A 92 -5.50 11.12 -7.43
N SER A 93 -6.82 11.17 -7.26
CA SER A 93 -7.51 10.50 -6.15
C SER A 93 -7.59 8.99 -6.42
N LEU A 94 -7.30 8.19 -5.40
CA LEU A 94 -7.23 6.72 -5.45
C LEU A 94 -8.32 6.05 -4.61
N GLY A 95 -9.32 6.82 -4.18
CA GLY A 95 -10.37 6.35 -3.27
C GLY A 95 -9.88 6.27 -1.82
N LYS A 96 -10.53 5.43 -1.02
CA LYS A 96 -10.26 5.30 0.42
C LYS A 96 -9.54 4.01 0.78
N LEU A 97 -9.70 2.98 -0.05
CA LEU A 97 -9.21 1.63 0.25
C LEU A 97 -7.75 1.38 -0.13
N ALA A 98 -7.14 2.27 -0.91
CA ALA A 98 -5.72 2.18 -1.21
C ALA A 98 -4.85 2.35 0.06
N THR A 99 -3.63 1.85 -0.01
CA THR A 99 -2.59 2.06 1.01
C THR A 99 -1.61 3.12 0.54
N VAL A 100 -0.85 3.74 1.46
CA VAL A 100 0.26 4.65 1.09
C VAL A 100 1.20 3.97 0.09
N PHE A 101 1.59 2.72 0.36
CA PHE A 101 2.42 1.94 -0.55
C PHE A 101 1.84 1.78 -1.96
N GLN A 102 0.52 1.58 -2.09
CA GLN A 102 -0.14 1.53 -3.39
C GLN A 102 -0.19 2.92 -4.06
N ALA A 103 -0.35 3.98 -3.27
CA ALA A 103 -0.33 5.35 -3.78
C ALA A 103 1.01 5.72 -4.41
N GLU A 104 2.11 5.34 -3.74
CA GLU A 104 3.48 5.53 -4.21
C GLU A 104 3.75 4.81 -5.54
N LEU A 105 3.37 3.54 -5.63
CA LEU A 105 3.48 2.76 -6.87
C LEU A 105 2.59 3.31 -7.98
N ALA A 106 1.38 3.77 -7.63
CA ALA A 106 0.46 4.39 -8.56
C ALA A 106 1.04 5.69 -9.12
N ALA A 107 1.65 6.53 -8.29
CA ALA A 107 2.31 7.77 -8.70
C ALA A 107 3.43 7.49 -9.73
N ILE A 108 4.28 6.49 -9.46
CA ILE A 108 5.30 6.03 -10.42
C ILE A 108 4.65 5.56 -11.72
N ARG A 109 3.60 4.71 -11.65
CA ARG A 109 2.92 4.19 -12.83
C ARG A 109 2.25 5.30 -13.65
N PHE A 110 1.58 6.27 -13.01
CA PHE A 110 1.00 7.41 -13.72
C PHE A 110 2.07 8.29 -14.35
N CYS A 111 3.19 8.51 -13.67
CA CYS A 111 4.35 9.19 -14.25
C CYS A 111 4.84 8.48 -15.52
N THR A 112 4.99 7.15 -15.51
CA THR A 112 5.40 6.40 -16.72
C THR A 112 4.37 6.52 -17.86
N THR A 113 3.08 6.55 -17.52
CA THR A 113 2.00 6.73 -18.50
C THR A 113 2.06 8.12 -19.14
N GLU A 114 2.32 9.14 -18.33
CA GLU A 114 2.50 10.52 -18.80
C GLU A 114 3.73 10.67 -19.69
N ILE A 115 4.87 10.08 -19.30
CA ILE A 115 6.11 10.06 -20.10
C ILE A 115 5.84 9.45 -21.47
N LYS A 116 5.14 8.31 -21.51
CA LYS A 116 4.75 7.63 -22.75
C LYS A 116 3.79 8.47 -23.58
N GLY A 117 2.75 9.04 -22.96
CA GLY A 117 1.73 9.87 -23.62
C GLY A 117 2.32 11.14 -24.24
N ARG A 118 3.38 11.69 -23.66
CA ARG A 118 4.13 12.83 -24.21
C ARG A 118 5.11 12.47 -25.33
N GLY A 119 5.29 11.18 -25.64
CA GLY A 119 6.23 10.73 -26.66
C GLY A 119 7.70 11.02 -26.31
N ILE A 120 8.05 10.97 -25.03
CA ILE A 120 9.45 11.15 -24.60
C ILE A 120 10.24 9.90 -24.98
N ILE A 121 11.17 10.06 -25.91
CA ILE A 121 11.99 8.98 -26.47
C ILE A 121 13.46 9.40 -26.55
N ASN A 122 14.36 8.43 -26.69
CA ASN A 122 15.81 8.62 -26.79
C ASN A 122 16.39 9.50 -25.67
N SER A 123 15.73 9.53 -24.51
CA SER A 123 16.03 10.43 -23.41
C SER A 123 16.56 9.67 -22.20
N LYS A 124 17.35 10.35 -21.36
CA LYS A 124 17.62 9.90 -20.01
C LYS A 124 16.49 10.37 -19.08
N VAL A 125 15.62 9.45 -18.72
CA VAL A 125 14.47 9.69 -17.84
C VAL A 125 14.84 9.35 -16.41
N VAL A 126 14.61 10.28 -15.49
CA VAL A 126 14.85 10.09 -14.05
C VAL A 126 13.54 10.32 -13.30
N ILE A 127 13.09 9.31 -12.56
CA ILE A 127 11.90 9.34 -11.71
C ILE A 127 12.38 9.30 -10.26
N PHE A 128 12.05 10.32 -9.49
CA PHE A 128 12.38 10.45 -8.08
C PHE A 128 11.19 10.06 -7.21
N SER A 129 11.41 9.23 -6.21
CA SER A 129 10.42 8.87 -5.18
C SER A 129 11.12 8.73 -3.83
N ASP A 130 10.52 9.21 -2.76
CA ASP A 130 11.04 9.04 -1.40
C ASP A 130 10.64 7.71 -0.75
N SER A 131 9.75 6.94 -1.41
CA SER A 131 9.34 5.62 -1.00
C SER A 131 10.37 4.53 -1.31
N GLN A 132 11.30 4.30 -0.38
CA GLN A 132 12.20 3.15 -0.47
C GLN A 132 11.44 1.82 -0.57
N ALA A 133 10.25 1.73 0.04
CA ALA A 133 9.41 0.54 -0.04
C ALA A 133 8.95 0.27 -1.49
N ALA A 134 8.44 1.29 -2.19
CA ALA A 134 8.05 1.16 -3.60
C ALA A 134 9.26 0.82 -4.49
N LEU A 135 10.38 1.51 -4.31
CA LEU A 135 11.62 1.25 -5.07
C LEU A 135 12.17 -0.17 -4.84
N ARG A 136 12.13 -0.67 -3.60
CA ARG A 136 12.54 -2.06 -3.29
C ARG A 136 11.56 -3.10 -3.84
N ALA A 137 10.26 -2.80 -3.84
CA ALA A 137 9.28 -3.69 -4.46
C ALA A 137 9.50 -3.80 -5.98
N ILE A 138 9.77 -2.68 -6.64
CA ILE A 138 10.15 -2.63 -8.06
C ILE A 138 11.49 -3.34 -8.31
N SER A 139 12.46 -3.25 -7.40
CA SER A 139 13.77 -3.90 -7.56
C SER A 139 13.78 -5.39 -7.18
N SER A 140 12.79 -5.88 -6.43
CA SER A 140 12.65 -7.30 -6.06
C SER A 140 12.49 -8.24 -7.25
N TYR A 141 13.19 -9.38 -7.26
CA TYR A 141 13.03 -10.40 -8.28
C TYR A 141 11.69 -11.12 -8.16
N GLN A 142 11.18 -11.31 -6.95
CA GLN A 142 9.89 -11.95 -6.71
C GLN A 142 8.80 -10.91 -6.53
N VAL A 143 7.72 -11.03 -7.30
CA VAL A 143 6.60 -10.09 -7.34
C VAL A 143 5.30 -10.85 -7.07
N ASN A 144 4.57 -10.43 -6.05
CA ASN A 144 3.29 -11.01 -5.64
C ASN A 144 2.17 -9.96 -5.50
N SER A 145 2.42 -8.72 -5.94
CA SER A 145 1.46 -7.63 -6.04
C SER A 145 1.16 -7.36 -7.52
N ARG A 146 -0.13 -7.29 -7.85
CA ARG A 146 -0.61 -6.96 -9.19
C ARG A 146 -0.21 -5.54 -9.57
N LEU A 147 -0.35 -4.58 -8.66
CA LEU A 147 0.06 -3.21 -8.90
C LEU A 147 1.57 -3.08 -9.15
N VAL A 148 2.41 -3.80 -8.40
CA VAL A 148 3.86 -3.84 -8.67
C VAL A 148 4.13 -4.41 -10.06
N TRP A 149 3.43 -5.49 -10.43
CA TRP A 149 3.58 -6.11 -11.76
C TRP A 149 3.18 -5.16 -12.89
N ASP A 150 2.08 -4.44 -12.74
CA ASP A 150 1.61 -3.46 -13.73
C ASP A 150 2.56 -2.26 -13.83
N CYS A 151 3.11 -1.80 -12.71
CA CYS A 151 4.14 -0.76 -12.68
C CYS A 151 5.43 -1.21 -13.40
N LEU A 152 5.87 -2.45 -13.18
CA LEU A 152 7.02 -3.04 -13.89
C LEU A 152 6.81 -3.09 -15.41
N GLY A 153 5.60 -3.45 -15.85
CA GLY A 153 5.22 -3.43 -17.26
C GLY A 153 5.33 -2.03 -17.86
N ALA A 154 4.75 -1.03 -17.20
CA ALA A 154 4.79 0.35 -17.67
C ALA A 154 6.22 0.92 -17.70
N LEU A 155 7.05 0.60 -16.70
CA LEU A 155 8.47 0.95 -16.68
C LEU A 155 9.25 0.29 -17.82
N LYS A 156 8.98 -0.98 -18.11
CA LYS A 156 9.61 -1.70 -19.22
C LYS A 156 9.28 -1.03 -20.55
N GLU A 157 8.01 -0.73 -20.80
CA GLU A 157 7.57 -0.08 -22.04
C GLU A 157 8.29 1.25 -22.30
N ILE A 158 8.45 2.12 -21.30
CA ILE A 158 9.18 3.37 -21.50
C ILE A 158 10.70 3.15 -21.62
N SER A 159 11.23 2.07 -21.06
CA SER A 159 12.66 1.72 -21.11
C SER A 159 13.09 1.18 -22.48
N ASP A 160 12.16 0.68 -23.29
CA ASP A 160 12.46 0.21 -24.65
C ASP A 160 13.02 1.34 -25.54
N GLN A 161 12.68 2.60 -25.24
CA GLN A 161 13.08 3.78 -26.01
C GLN A 161 13.88 4.80 -25.18
N ASN A 162 14.08 4.57 -23.88
CA ASN A 162 14.71 5.53 -22.97
C ASN A 162 15.66 4.85 -21.99
N LYS A 163 16.63 5.62 -21.48
CA LYS A 163 17.44 5.19 -20.33
C LYS A 163 16.73 5.63 -19.06
N VAL A 164 16.07 4.70 -18.38
CA VAL A 164 15.23 4.99 -17.21
C VAL A 164 15.98 4.72 -15.90
N PHE A 165 15.91 5.69 -14.99
CA PHE A 165 16.42 5.61 -13.64
C PHE A 165 15.30 5.92 -12.64
N LEU A 166 15.08 5.04 -11.67
CA LEU A 166 14.33 5.35 -10.47
C LEU A 166 15.30 5.67 -9.35
N VAL A 167 15.18 6.85 -8.75
CA VAL A 167 16.15 7.36 -7.79
C VAL A 167 15.45 7.72 -6.50
N TRP A 168 15.97 7.23 -5.39
CA TRP A 168 15.46 7.61 -4.09
C TRP A 168 15.81 9.07 -3.79
N VAL A 169 14.82 9.85 -3.37
CA VAL A 169 14.98 11.22 -2.86
C VAL A 169 14.65 11.26 -1.37
N PRO A 170 15.39 12.01 -0.52
CA PRO A 170 15.01 12.17 0.88
C PRO A 170 13.70 12.93 1.02
N GLY A 171 12.70 12.29 1.63
CA GLY A 171 11.42 12.93 1.99
C GLY A 171 11.59 14.07 2.98
N HIS A 172 10.69 15.06 2.93
CA HIS A 172 10.61 16.24 3.80
C HIS A 172 11.96 16.91 4.10
N SER A 173 12.78 17.04 3.06
CA SER A 173 14.15 17.56 3.16
C SER A 173 14.33 18.87 2.40
N GLY A 174 13.25 19.49 1.93
CA GLY A 174 13.27 20.79 1.23
C GLY A 174 13.65 20.70 -0.25
N TYR A 175 13.67 19.50 -0.83
CA TYR A 175 13.89 19.34 -2.27
C TYR A 175 12.62 19.72 -3.01
N ILE A 176 12.62 20.91 -3.62
CA ILE A 176 11.44 21.53 -4.26
C ILE A 176 10.63 20.55 -5.11
N GLY A 177 11.28 19.71 -5.93
CA GLY A 177 10.58 18.72 -6.74
C GLY A 177 9.78 17.69 -5.94
N ASN A 178 10.34 17.21 -4.82
CA ASN A 178 9.66 16.28 -3.93
C ASN A 178 8.55 16.97 -3.14
N GLU A 179 8.80 18.18 -2.62
CA GLU A 179 7.78 18.93 -1.85
C GLU A 179 6.56 19.27 -2.72
N VAL A 180 6.76 19.52 -4.03
CA VAL A 180 5.65 19.70 -4.97
C VAL A 180 4.92 18.38 -5.23
N ALA A 181 5.62 17.26 -5.34
CA ALA A 181 4.98 15.95 -5.48
C ALA A 181 4.16 15.56 -4.25
N ASP A 182 4.66 15.81 -3.03
CA ASP A 182 3.93 15.62 -1.76
C ASP A 182 2.66 16.47 -1.72
N LEU A 183 2.78 17.76 -2.06
CA LEU A 183 1.63 18.65 -2.14
C LEU A 183 0.55 18.10 -3.11
N LEU A 184 0.96 17.66 -4.31
CA LEU A 184 0.05 17.07 -5.29
C LEU A 184 -0.57 15.76 -4.80
N ALA A 185 0.19 14.92 -4.10
CA ALA A 185 -0.33 13.68 -3.54
C ALA A 185 -1.39 13.96 -2.46
N ARG A 186 -1.15 14.97 -1.62
CA ARG A 186 -2.11 15.46 -0.63
C ARG A 186 -3.37 16.04 -1.28
N GLU A 187 -3.22 16.84 -2.33
CA GLU A 187 -4.37 17.31 -3.13
C GLU A 187 -5.19 16.14 -3.70
N GLY A 188 -4.51 15.11 -4.22
CA GLY A 188 -5.16 13.88 -4.69
C GLY A 188 -5.94 13.18 -3.59
N SER A 189 -5.39 13.13 -2.37
CA SER A 189 -6.03 12.47 -1.22
C SER A 189 -7.26 13.21 -0.71
N ALA A 190 -7.30 14.53 -0.86
CA ALA A 190 -8.47 15.36 -0.57
C ALA A 190 -9.46 15.43 -1.75
N GLY A 191 -9.04 15.01 -2.94
CA GLY A 191 -9.82 15.06 -4.17
C GLY A 191 -10.93 14.01 -4.21
N HIS A 192 -12.02 14.34 -4.93
CA HIS A 192 -13.11 13.41 -5.16
C HIS A 192 -12.67 12.27 -6.10
N PHE A 193 -12.83 11.03 -5.64
CA PHE A 193 -12.53 9.85 -6.44
C PHE A 193 -13.61 9.62 -7.50
N VAL A 194 -13.19 9.46 -8.76
CA VAL A 194 -14.07 9.15 -9.90
C VAL A 194 -13.68 7.79 -10.47
N GLY A 195 -14.53 6.78 -10.27
CA GLY A 195 -14.33 5.43 -10.76
C GLY A 195 -14.89 4.37 -9.82
N PRO A 196 -14.76 3.08 -10.16
CA PRO A 196 -15.12 2.00 -9.25
C PRO A 196 -14.12 1.92 -8.09
N GLU A 197 -14.62 1.80 -6.87
CA GLU A 197 -13.82 1.50 -5.68
C GLU A 197 -13.78 -0.03 -5.49
N PRO A 198 -12.61 -0.63 -5.20
CA PRO A 198 -11.31 0.01 -5.01
C PRO A 198 -10.58 0.28 -6.33
N CYS A 199 -9.82 1.39 -6.40
CA CYS A 199 -9.03 1.76 -7.57
C CYS A 199 -7.99 0.68 -7.95
N PHE A 200 -7.43 0.02 -6.94
CA PHE A 200 -6.56 -1.15 -7.08
C PHE A 200 -7.11 -2.29 -6.23
N GLY A 201 -6.64 -3.52 -6.46
CA GLY A 201 -6.96 -4.62 -5.55
C GLY A 201 -6.64 -4.27 -4.10
N VAL A 202 -7.46 -4.74 -3.16
CA VAL A 202 -7.25 -4.53 -1.74
C VAL A 202 -5.98 -5.28 -1.32
N SER A 203 -5.10 -4.58 -0.61
CA SER A 203 -3.86 -5.16 -0.12
C SER A 203 -4.11 -6.21 0.97
N LYS A 204 -3.16 -7.13 1.15
CA LYS A 204 -3.22 -8.14 2.22
C LYS A 204 -3.37 -7.51 3.60
N CYS A 205 -2.70 -6.37 3.87
CA CYS A 205 -2.79 -5.73 5.19
C CYS A 205 -4.19 -5.18 5.47
N VAL A 206 -4.87 -4.62 4.48
CA VAL A 206 -6.26 -4.14 4.63
C VAL A 206 -7.22 -5.32 4.87
N LYS A 207 -7.09 -6.42 4.11
CA LYS A 207 -7.89 -7.64 4.37
C LYS A 207 -7.60 -8.24 5.75
N THR A 208 -6.33 -8.27 6.16
CA THR A 208 -5.94 -8.76 7.49
C THR A 208 -6.51 -7.87 8.60
N ALA A 209 -6.52 -6.55 8.40
CA ALA A 209 -7.14 -5.63 9.34
C ALA A 209 -8.66 -5.86 9.47
N ALA A 210 -9.36 -6.07 8.35
CA ALA A 210 -10.78 -6.42 8.35
C ALA A 210 -11.05 -7.72 9.13
N ILE A 211 -10.28 -8.78 8.86
CA ILE A 211 -10.37 -10.05 9.60
C ILE A 211 -10.14 -9.82 11.10
N ASN A 212 -9.11 -9.07 11.47
CA ASN A 212 -8.79 -8.82 12.89
C ASN A 212 -9.90 -8.04 13.59
N LEU A 213 -10.49 -7.03 12.93
CA LEU A 213 -11.63 -6.28 13.47
C LEU A 213 -12.86 -7.17 13.64
N TRP A 214 -13.13 -8.03 12.67
CA TRP A 214 -14.21 -8.99 12.75
C TRP A 214 -13.98 -10.00 13.90
N VAL A 215 -12.78 -10.56 14.04
CA VAL A 215 -12.40 -11.47 15.15
C VAL A 215 -12.60 -10.78 16.50
N GLN A 216 -12.12 -9.55 16.64
CA GLN A 216 -12.26 -8.78 17.88
C GLN A 216 -13.73 -8.53 18.22
N SER A 217 -14.53 -8.12 17.23
CA SER A 217 -15.97 -7.87 17.41
C SER A 217 -16.72 -9.13 17.83
N ARG A 218 -16.42 -10.26 17.20
CA ARG A 218 -17.04 -11.56 17.54
C ARG A 218 -16.61 -12.03 18.92
N SER A 219 -15.33 -11.93 19.25
CA SER A 219 -14.79 -12.26 20.58
C SER A 219 -15.44 -11.41 21.67
N GLN A 220 -15.64 -10.11 21.43
CA GLN A 220 -16.27 -9.21 22.39
C GLN A 220 -17.75 -9.56 22.61
N LYS A 221 -18.50 -9.81 21.54
CA LYS A 221 -19.90 -10.26 21.63
C LYS A 221 -20.03 -11.54 22.45
N TRP A 222 -19.17 -12.52 22.18
CA TRP A 222 -19.14 -13.79 22.90
C TRP A 222 -18.79 -13.61 24.39
N TRP A 223 -17.78 -12.79 24.70
CA TRP A 223 -17.40 -12.48 26.09
C TRP A 223 -18.55 -11.83 26.89
N LEU A 224 -19.24 -10.87 26.28
CA LEU A 224 -20.39 -10.22 26.90
C LEU A 224 -21.56 -11.17 27.14
N ALA A 225 -21.84 -12.06 26.17
CA ALA A 225 -22.93 -13.04 26.23
C ALA A 225 -22.67 -14.21 27.20
N THR A 226 -21.43 -14.49 27.58
CA THR A 226 -21.09 -15.60 28.48
C THR A 226 -21.71 -15.40 29.87
N THR A 227 -22.43 -16.38 30.41
CA THR A 227 -23.08 -16.26 31.73
C THR A 227 -22.04 -16.29 32.86
N GLY A 228 -22.14 -15.35 33.81
CA GLY A 228 -21.21 -15.26 34.95
C GLY A 228 -20.03 -14.32 34.73
N GLN A 229 -18.92 -14.58 35.45
CA GLN A 229 -17.66 -13.81 35.44
C GLN A 229 -17.81 -12.28 35.61
N ARG A 230 -18.77 -11.82 36.42
CA ARG A 230 -19.06 -10.39 36.62
C ARG A 230 -17.81 -9.57 36.96
N GLN A 231 -17.02 -10.03 37.93
CA GLN A 231 -15.79 -9.35 38.35
C GLN A 231 -14.81 -9.25 37.18
N ALA A 232 -14.52 -10.35 36.49
CA ALA A 232 -13.62 -10.33 35.33
C ALA A 232 -14.12 -9.41 34.20
N LYS A 233 -15.43 -9.28 33.98
CA LYS A 233 -16.00 -8.35 33.00
C LYS A 233 -15.87 -6.87 33.41
N GLU A 234 -15.86 -6.57 34.71
CA GLU A 234 -15.62 -5.20 35.21
C GLU A 234 -14.17 -4.76 34.98
N PHE A 235 -13.20 -5.69 35.11
CA PHE A 235 -11.77 -5.46 34.89
C PHE A 235 -11.37 -5.56 33.40
N ILE A 236 -11.90 -6.52 32.65
CA ILE A 236 -11.56 -6.77 31.23
C ILE A 236 -12.63 -6.12 30.36
N ARG A 237 -12.51 -4.80 30.16
CA ARG A 237 -13.46 -3.98 29.38
C ARG A 237 -13.31 -4.11 27.86
N GLY A 238 -12.24 -4.74 27.38
CA GLY A 238 -11.99 -4.95 25.96
C GLY A 238 -10.68 -5.68 25.68
N TYR A 239 -10.48 -6.10 24.44
CA TYR A 239 -9.23 -6.70 23.99
C TYR A 239 -8.11 -5.65 24.00
N SER A 240 -7.05 -5.92 24.75
CA SER A 240 -5.85 -5.08 24.80
C SER A 240 -4.61 -5.96 24.55
N PRO A 241 -3.94 -5.83 23.38
CA PRO A 241 -2.71 -6.57 23.11
C PRO A 241 -1.63 -6.31 24.17
N ARG A 242 -1.56 -5.07 24.66
CA ARG A 242 -0.61 -4.64 25.68
C ARG A 242 -0.89 -5.33 27.02
N LEU A 243 -2.14 -5.27 27.50
CA LEU A 243 -2.53 -5.93 28.75
C LEU A 243 -2.35 -7.46 28.63
N THR A 244 -2.66 -8.03 27.46
CA THR A 244 -2.46 -9.46 27.18
C THR A 244 -0.97 -9.82 27.29
N ALA A 245 -0.09 -9.05 26.67
CA ALA A 245 1.36 -9.28 26.77
C ALA A 245 1.87 -9.11 28.21
N GLU A 246 1.41 -8.08 28.92
CA GLU A 246 1.75 -7.84 30.33
C GLU A 246 1.31 -9.02 31.22
N LEU A 247 0.08 -9.53 31.05
CA LEU A 247 -0.45 -10.66 31.81
C LEU A 247 0.23 -11.99 31.48
N ILE A 248 0.58 -12.24 30.21
CA ILE A 248 1.32 -13.45 29.81
C ILE A 248 2.73 -13.46 30.41
N LEU A 249 3.35 -12.30 30.58
CA LEU A 249 4.66 -12.16 31.20
C LEU A 249 4.61 -12.28 32.73
N GLN A 250 3.43 -12.17 33.35
CA GLN A 250 3.27 -12.35 34.79
C GLN A 250 3.01 -13.82 35.16
N GLY A 251 3.68 -14.30 36.20
CA GLY A 251 3.38 -15.60 36.81
C GLY A 251 2.04 -15.59 37.55
N ARG A 252 1.40 -16.76 37.70
CA ARG A 252 0.06 -16.89 38.35
C ARG A 252 -0.07 -16.16 39.69
N ALA A 253 0.98 -16.13 40.50
CA ALA A 253 0.99 -15.45 41.80
C ALA A 253 0.90 -13.92 41.65
N ALA A 254 1.64 -13.34 40.71
CA ALA A 254 1.67 -11.88 40.49
C ALA A 254 0.35 -11.33 39.92
N ILE A 255 -0.45 -12.18 39.28
CA ILE A 255 -1.78 -11.81 38.76
C ILE A 255 -2.80 -11.75 39.91
N GLN A 256 -2.66 -12.60 40.94
CA GLN A 256 -3.54 -12.59 42.11
C GLN A 256 -3.31 -11.37 43.02
N ASP A 257 -2.08 -10.89 43.13
CA ASP A 257 -1.74 -9.75 44.00
C ASP A 257 -2.12 -8.37 43.41
N ASN A 258 -2.42 -8.31 42.11
CA ASN A 258 -2.77 -7.07 41.38
C ASN A 258 -4.28 -6.92 41.08
N CYS A 259 -5.12 -7.85 41.55
CA CYS A 259 -6.58 -7.79 41.46
C CYS A 259 -7.20 -7.49 42.83
#